data_AF-A0A7X4F8A5-F1
#
_entry.id   AF-A0A7X4F8A5-F1
#
_cell.length_a   1.000
_cell.length_b   1.000
_cell.length_c   1.000
_cell.angle_alpha   90.00
_cell.angle_beta   90.00
_cell.angle_gamma   90.00
#
_symmetry.space_group_name_H-M   'P 1'
#
loop_
_entity.id
_entity.type
_entity.pdbx_description
1 polymer ?
#
loop_
_entity_poly.entity_id
_entity_poly.type
_entity_poly.pdbx_seq_one_letter_code
_entity_poly.pdbx_strand_id
1 'polypeptide(L)'
;MEKEKRNQFLATGFFLFGIAFLYVPSISMVPTIIAQNAILLKGIALVLLSIAAILVGTSFEDKQRIAVISSIGLAVGLGFLYLPVPSILSGSAFHILFACAIAFGMTTAAKQTATIGSALLACIGIVFLYQPFFSSLGGTALHLLLPGIIVFSIVFSQKTLCERISIGLIALGLIALCQPFLMLFYQTGFQLLLAGLTGFIVAAHR
;
A
#
# COMPACT_ATOMS: atom_id res chain seq x y z
N MET A 1 -16.80 -24.58 -2.96
CA MET A 1 -17.92 -24.04 -3.76
C MET A 1 -18.74 -22.95 -3.09
N GLU A 2 -19.64 -23.18 -2.12
CA GLU A 2 -20.47 -22.09 -1.55
C GLU A 2 -19.63 -21.01 -0.82
N LYS A 3 -18.63 -21.43 -0.05
CA LYS A 3 -17.74 -20.51 0.69
C LYS A 3 -16.89 -19.63 -0.25
N GLU A 4 -16.43 -20.16 -1.38
CA GLU A 4 -15.66 -19.41 -2.38
C GLU A 4 -16.53 -18.40 -3.10
N LYS A 5 -17.73 -18.81 -3.57
CA LYS A 5 -18.68 -17.88 -4.20
C LYS A 5 -19.06 -16.73 -3.26
N ARG A 6 -19.26 -17.03 -1.97
CA ARG A 6 -19.48 -16.01 -0.93
C ARG A 6 -18.30 -15.06 -0.80
N ASN A 7 -17.07 -15.58 -0.73
CA ASN A 7 -15.88 -14.75 -0.59
C ASN A 7 -15.63 -13.88 -1.83
N GLN A 8 -15.89 -14.40 -3.04
CA GLN A 8 -15.83 -13.63 -4.29
C GLN A 8 -16.87 -12.49 -4.31
N PHE A 9 -18.09 -12.78 -3.85
CA PHE A 9 -19.14 -11.76 -3.72
C PHE A 9 -18.75 -10.68 -2.71
N LEU A 10 -18.26 -11.08 -1.53
CA LEU A 10 -17.76 -10.15 -0.51
C LEU A 10 -16.59 -9.31 -1.01
N ALA A 11 -15.64 -9.92 -1.73
CA ALA A 11 -14.51 -9.20 -2.32
C ALA A 11 -14.98 -8.12 -3.30
N THR A 12 -15.93 -8.46 -4.17
CA THR A 12 -16.51 -7.54 -5.14
C THR A 12 -17.28 -6.42 -4.44
N GLY A 13 -18.08 -6.76 -3.42
CA GLY A 13 -18.81 -5.78 -2.60
C GLY A 13 -17.86 -4.79 -1.92
N PHE A 14 -16.86 -5.27 -1.20
CA PHE A 14 -15.88 -4.42 -0.53
C PHE A 14 -15.07 -3.56 -1.50
N PHE A 15 -14.75 -4.09 -2.68
CA PHE A 15 -14.10 -3.33 -3.74
C PHE A 15 -14.98 -2.15 -4.21
N LEU A 16 -16.25 -2.42 -4.53
CA LEU A 16 -17.19 -1.40 -4.98
C LEU A 16 -17.44 -0.32 -3.91
N PHE A 17 -17.69 -0.72 -2.66
CA PHE A 17 -17.86 0.23 -1.55
C PHE A 17 -16.57 1.00 -1.26
N GLY A 18 -15.42 0.34 -1.33
CA GLY A 18 -14.11 0.98 -1.16
C GLY A 18 -13.86 2.07 -2.21
N ILE A 19 -14.12 1.78 -3.49
CA ILE A 19 -14.03 2.77 -4.58
C ILE A 19 -15.04 3.91 -4.38
N ALA A 20 -16.29 3.58 -4.01
CA ALA A 20 -17.30 4.60 -3.74
C ALA A 20 -16.83 5.56 -2.64
N PHE A 21 -16.37 5.07 -1.49
CA PHE A 21 -15.87 5.92 -0.41
C PHE A 21 -14.62 6.72 -0.78
N LEU A 22 -13.80 6.20 -1.70
CA LEU A 22 -12.60 6.90 -2.18
C LEU A 22 -12.94 8.13 -3.02
N TYR A 23 -14.00 8.07 -3.85
CA TYR A 23 -14.32 9.10 -4.85
C TYR A 23 -15.62 9.89 -4.58
N VAL A 24 -16.54 9.39 -3.76
CA VAL A 24 -17.80 10.09 -3.41
C VAL A 24 -17.56 11.49 -2.83
N PRO A 25 -16.59 11.73 -1.93
CA PRO A 25 -16.32 13.08 -1.41
C PRO A 25 -15.90 14.09 -2.49
N SER A 26 -15.52 13.63 -3.68
CA SER A 26 -15.09 14.48 -4.80
C SER A 26 -16.23 14.81 -5.78
N ILE A 27 -17.44 14.27 -5.56
CA ILE A 27 -18.61 14.55 -6.39
C ILE A 27 -19.26 15.85 -5.90
N SER A 28 -19.40 16.84 -6.79
CA SER A 28 -19.91 18.18 -6.48
C SER A 28 -21.34 18.22 -5.95
N MET A 29 -22.14 17.17 -6.19
CA MET A 29 -23.54 17.07 -5.76
C MET A 29 -23.74 16.42 -4.38
N VAL A 30 -22.66 16.10 -3.66
CA VAL A 30 -22.74 15.38 -2.38
C VAL A 30 -22.91 16.37 -1.21
N PRO A 31 -23.77 16.04 -0.21
CA PRO A 31 -23.94 16.86 0.99
C PRO A 31 -22.63 17.29 1.65
N THR A 32 -22.56 18.54 2.11
CA THR A 32 -21.37 19.14 2.75
C THR A 32 -20.85 18.33 3.94
N ILE A 33 -21.74 17.65 4.67
CA ILE A 33 -21.42 16.74 5.78
C ILE A 33 -20.52 15.58 5.32
N ILE A 34 -20.75 15.03 4.13
CA ILE A 34 -19.96 13.91 3.60
C ILE A 34 -18.61 14.42 3.09
N ALA A 35 -18.57 15.61 2.47
CA ALA A 35 -17.33 16.25 2.05
C ALA A 35 -16.41 16.58 3.24
N GLN A 36 -16.97 17.04 4.36
CA GLN A 36 -16.22 17.29 5.60
C GLN A 36 -15.60 16.01 6.20
N ASN A 37 -16.25 14.86 6.00
CA ASN A 37 -15.77 13.56 6.49
C ASN A 37 -14.86 12.83 5.50
N ALA A 38 -14.34 13.49 4.46
CA ALA A 38 -13.54 12.87 3.40
C ALA A 38 -12.34 12.05 3.91
N ILE A 39 -11.65 12.52 4.96
CA ILE A 39 -10.49 11.82 5.53
C ILE A 39 -10.92 10.48 6.14
N LEU A 40 -12.03 10.47 6.88
CA LEU A 40 -12.58 9.25 7.49
C LEU A 40 -13.03 8.27 6.42
N LEU A 41 -13.75 8.74 5.40
CA LEU A 41 -14.19 7.89 4.28
C LEU A 41 -12.99 7.28 3.53
N LYS A 42 -11.93 8.05 3.28
CA LYS A 42 -10.68 7.53 2.70
C LYS A 42 -10.01 6.50 3.60
N GLY A 43 -10.04 6.68 4.92
CA GLY A 43 -9.56 5.68 5.88
C GLY A 43 -10.33 4.36 5.78
N ILE A 44 -11.67 4.44 5.76
CA ILE A 44 -12.53 3.26 5.58
C ILE A 44 -12.30 2.61 4.22
N ALA A 45 -12.17 3.40 3.15
CA ALA A 45 -11.86 2.92 1.81
C ALA A 45 -10.58 2.08 1.79
N LEU A 46 -9.51 2.53 2.48
CA LEU A 46 -8.26 1.78 2.56
C LEU A 46 -8.47 0.39 3.18
N VAL A 47 -9.23 0.30 4.26
CA VAL A 47 -9.52 -0.98 4.94
C VAL A 47 -10.34 -1.89 4.02
N LEU A 48 -11.41 -1.37 3.40
CA LEU A 48 -12.26 -2.15 2.50
C LEU A 48 -11.50 -2.67 1.28
N LEU A 49 -10.67 -1.83 0.66
CA LEU A 49 -9.86 -2.21 -0.50
C LEU A 49 -8.78 -3.23 -0.12
N SER A 50 -8.21 -3.15 1.09
CA SER A 50 -7.24 -4.13 1.58
C SER A 50 -7.89 -5.50 1.81
N ILE A 51 -9.08 -5.53 2.44
CA ILE A 51 -9.84 -6.77 2.62
C ILE A 51 -10.24 -7.35 1.26
N ALA A 52 -10.70 -6.51 0.34
CA ALA A 52 -11.01 -6.93 -1.02
C ALA A 52 -9.78 -7.55 -1.70
N ALA A 53 -8.61 -6.93 -1.63
CA ALA A 53 -7.37 -7.45 -2.21
C ALA A 53 -6.98 -8.82 -1.65
N ILE A 54 -7.08 -9.01 -0.33
CA ILE A 54 -6.79 -10.30 0.32
C ILE A 54 -7.80 -11.37 -0.11
N LEU A 55 -9.10 -11.03 -0.12
CA LEU A 55 -10.15 -11.97 -0.55
C LEU A 55 -10.01 -12.33 -2.02
N VAL A 56 -9.67 -11.38 -2.90
CA VAL A 56 -9.38 -11.65 -4.31
C VAL A 56 -8.19 -12.60 -4.44
N GLY A 57 -7.10 -12.31 -3.71
CA GLY A 57 -5.89 -13.12 -3.69
C GLY A 57 -6.08 -14.55 -3.19
N THR A 58 -7.14 -14.83 -2.41
CA THR A 58 -7.41 -16.16 -1.86
C THR A 58 -8.54 -16.90 -2.58
N SER A 59 -9.62 -16.23 -2.99
CA SER A 59 -10.87 -16.86 -3.43
C SER A 59 -11.06 -17.05 -4.93
N PHE A 60 -10.27 -16.39 -5.76
CA PHE A 60 -10.34 -16.53 -7.22
C PHE A 60 -9.27 -17.50 -7.74
N GLU A 61 -9.65 -18.38 -8.67
CA GLU A 61 -8.75 -19.39 -9.24
C GLU A 61 -7.76 -18.79 -10.25
N ASP A 62 -8.20 -17.82 -11.06
CA ASP A 62 -7.37 -17.18 -12.09
C ASP A 62 -6.42 -16.13 -11.48
N LYS A 63 -5.36 -16.61 -10.82
CA LYS A 63 -4.31 -15.78 -10.21
C LYS A 63 -3.57 -14.94 -11.24
N GLN A 64 -3.41 -15.44 -12.47
CA GLN A 64 -2.68 -14.75 -13.52
C GLN A 64 -3.40 -13.47 -13.95
N ARG A 65 -4.72 -13.53 -14.19
CA ARG A 65 -5.50 -12.32 -14.52
C ARG A 65 -5.43 -11.30 -13.39
N ILE A 66 -5.52 -11.74 -12.14
CA ILE A 66 -5.42 -10.83 -10.98
C ILE A 66 -4.03 -10.19 -10.91
N ALA A 67 -2.97 -10.96 -11.15
CA ALA A 67 -1.60 -10.42 -11.18
C ALA A 67 -1.43 -9.36 -12.26
N VAL A 68 -2.05 -9.54 -13.43
CA VAL A 68 -2.02 -8.54 -14.52
C VAL A 68 -2.83 -7.29 -14.17
N ILE A 69 -4.05 -7.44 -13.64
CA ILE A 69 -4.88 -6.30 -13.25
C ILE A 69 -4.22 -5.49 -12.12
N SER A 70 -3.66 -6.19 -11.12
CA SER A 70 -2.96 -5.55 -10.01
C SER A 70 -1.64 -4.92 -10.42
N SER A 71 -0.90 -5.50 -11.37
CA SER A 71 0.31 -4.85 -11.91
C SER A 71 -0.01 -3.58 -12.70
N ILE A 72 -1.09 -3.58 -13.50
CA ILE A 72 -1.62 -2.38 -14.15
C ILE A 72 -2.03 -1.35 -13.08
N GLY A 73 -2.73 -1.78 -12.03
CA GLY A 73 -3.11 -0.90 -10.92
C GLY A 73 -1.91 -0.28 -10.20
N LEU A 74 -0.83 -1.04 -9.99
CA LEU A 74 0.44 -0.52 -9.46
C LEU A 74 1.04 0.55 -10.40
N ALA A 75 1.07 0.28 -11.70
CA ALA A 75 1.57 1.25 -12.69
C ALA A 75 0.71 2.52 -12.73
N VAL A 76 -0.62 2.39 -12.69
CA VAL A 76 -1.57 3.52 -12.62
C VAL A 76 -1.38 4.31 -11.33
N GLY A 77 -1.23 3.64 -10.18
CA GLY A 77 -0.99 4.28 -8.90
C GLY A 77 0.33 5.07 -8.88
N LEU A 78 1.40 4.53 -9.47
CA LEU A 78 2.65 5.27 -9.65
C LEU A 78 2.47 6.44 -10.64
N GLY A 79 1.71 6.23 -11.70
CA GLY A 79 1.33 7.29 -12.64
C GLY A 79 0.62 8.46 -11.94
N PHE A 80 -0.31 8.17 -11.02
CA PHE A 80 -1.00 9.21 -10.24
C PHE A 80 -0.10 10.01 -9.29
N LEU A 81 1.07 9.47 -8.92
CA LEU A 81 2.04 10.21 -8.09
C LEU A 81 2.87 11.20 -8.90
N TYR A 82 3.26 10.83 -10.12
CA TYR A 82 4.30 11.58 -10.87
C TYR A 82 3.78 12.27 -12.13
N LEU A 83 2.64 11.85 -12.67
CA LEU A 83 2.03 12.51 -13.83
C LEU A 83 1.13 13.66 -13.38
N PRO A 84 0.98 14.71 -14.21
CA PRO A 84 0.06 15.80 -13.95
C PRO A 84 -1.39 15.31 -14.12
N VAL A 85 -1.96 14.77 -13.05
CA VAL A 85 -3.35 14.29 -12.98
C VAL A 85 -4.18 15.16 -12.03
N PRO A 86 -5.53 15.19 -12.17
CA PRO A 86 -6.40 15.85 -11.22
C PRO A 86 -6.13 15.45 -9.76
N SER A 87 -6.27 16.39 -8.84
CA SER A 87 -6.00 16.19 -7.39
C SER A 87 -6.81 15.05 -6.75
N ILE A 88 -7.96 14.75 -7.33
CA ILE A 88 -8.82 13.62 -6.95
C ILE A 88 -8.10 12.29 -7.17
N LEU A 89 -7.42 12.14 -8.31
CA LEU A 89 -6.70 10.93 -8.68
C LEU A 89 -5.39 10.82 -7.91
N SER A 90 -4.60 11.89 -7.82
CA SER A 90 -3.37 11.88 -7.02
C SER A 90 -3.64 11.59 -5.54
N GLY A 91 -4.74 12.12 -4.98
CA GLY A 91 -5.20 11.84 -3.62
C GLY A 91 -5.76 10.43 -3.39
N SER A 92 -5.76 9.56 -4.41
CA SER A 92 -6.16 8.14 -4.35
C SER A 92 -4.99 7.18 -4.60
N ALA A 93 -3.81 7.71 -4.97
CA ALA A 93 -2.65 6.92 -5.37
C ALA A 93 -2.21 5.92 -4.30
N PHE A 94 -2.17 6.35 -3.03
CA PHE A 94 -1.80 5.48 -1.91
C PHE A 94 -2.71 4.25 -1.79
N HIS A 95 -4.02 4.45 -1.83
CA HIS A 95 -5.02 3.38 -1.70
C HIS A 95 -4.90 2.34 -2.82
N ILE A 96 -4.73 2.81 -4.05
CA ILE A 96 -4.57 1.95 -5.22
C ILE A 96 -3.26 1.18 -5.11
N LEU A 97 -2.15 1.85 -4.84
CA LEU A 97 -0.84 1.21 -4.69
C LEU A 97 -0.84 0.16 -3.60
N PHE A 98 -1.45 0.45 -2.46
CA PHE A 98 -1.51 -0.46 -1.32
C PHE A 98 -2.36 -1.70 -1.62
N ALA A 99 -3.58 -1.53 -2.12
CA ALA A 99 -4.48 -2.64 -2.42
C ALA A 99 -3.92 -3.50 -3.58
N CYS A 100 -3.39 -2.87 -4.62
CA CYS A 100 -2.79 -3.58 -5.75
C CYS A 100 -1.48 -4.29 -5.36
N ALA A 101 -0.67 -3.75 -4.43
CA ALA A 101 0.52 -4.42 -3.92
C ALA A 101 0.18 -5.74 -3.21
N ILE A 102 -0.86 -5.73 -2.36
CA ILE A 102 -1.34 -6.94 -1.68
C ILE A 102 -1.81 -7.96 -2.71
N ALA A 103 -2.71 -7.56 -3.60
CA ALA A 103 -3.25 -8.44 -4.63
C ALA A 103 -2.14 -9.03 -5.51
N PHE A 104 -1.24 -8.18 -6.01
CA PHE A 104 -0.11 -8.59 -6.85
C PHE A 104 0.84 -9.56 -6.12
N GLY A 105 1.22 -9.23 -4.88
CA GLY A 105 2.11 -10.06 -4.08
C GLY A 105 1.54 -11.45 -3.85
N MET A 106 0.23 -11.56 -3.60
CA MET A 106 -0.45 -12.84 -3.36
C MET A 106 -0.65 -13.67 -4.62
N THR A 107 -0.74 -13.05 -5.80
CA THR A 107 -1.11 -13.77 -7.04
C THR A 107 0.01 -13.90 -8.06
N THR A 108 1.13 -13.20 -7.91
CA THR A 108 2.22 -13.23 -8.88
C THR A 108 2.97 -14.57 -8.91
N ALA A 109 3.15 -15.13 -10.11
CA ALA A 109 3.98 -16.30 -10.34
C ALA A 109 5.47 -15.95 -10.48
N ALA A 110 5.79 -14.71 -10.87
CA ALA A 110 7.14 -14.25 -11.17
C ALA A 110 7.87 -13.80 -9.89
N LYS A 111 8.10 -14.73 -8.96
CA LYS A 111 8.57 -14.40 -7.60
C LYS A 111 9.91 -13.66 -7.58
N GLN A 112 10.85 -14.05 -8.43
CA GLN A 112 12.18 -13.44 -8.45
C GLN A 112 12.13 -11.99 -8.95
N THR A 113 11.42 -11.71 -10.05
CA THR A 113 11.30 -10.35 -10.59
C THR A 113 10.51 -9.46 -9.66
N ALA A 114 9.42 -9.97 -9.07
CA ALA A 114 8.64 -9.25 -8.08
C ALA A 114 9.46 -8.91 -6.83
N THR A 115 10.29 -9.84 -6.34
CA THR A 115 11.21 -9.60 -5.21
C THR A 115 12.21 -8.48 -5.53
N ILE A 116 12.87 -8.54 -6.68
CA ILE A 116 13.87 -7.53 -7.07
C ILE A 116 13.19 -6.18 -7.25
N GLY A 117 12.07 -6.14 -7.97
CA GLY A 117 11.31 -4.91 -8.20
C GLY A 117 10.80 -4.28 -6.90
N SER A 118 10.28 -5.08 -5.97
CA SER A 118 9.77 -4.59 -4.70
C SER A 118 10.89 -4.13 -3.75
N ALA A 119 12.05 -4.81 -3.76
CA ALA A 119 13.23 -4.37 -3.03
C ALA A 119 13.77 -3.04 -3.56
N LEU A 120 13.87 -2.88 -4.89
CA LEU A 120 14.25 -1.62 -5.51
C LEU A 120 13.28 -0.50 -5.14
N LEU A 121 11.97 -0.77 -5.21
CA LEU A 121 10.94 0.20 -4.85
C LEU A 121 11.04 0.64 -3.38
N ALA A 122 11.27 -0.31 -2.47
CA ALA A 122 11.47 -0.02 -1.05
C ALA A 122 12.75 0.79 -0.82
N CYS A 123 13.86 0.44 -1.47
CA CYS A 123 15.13 1.19 -1.40
C CYS A 123 14.96 2.62 -1.91
N ILE A 124 14.27 2.83 -3.04
CA ILE A 124 13.97 4.17 -3.56
C ILE A 124 13.13 4.96 -2.55
N GLY A 125 12.12 4.30 -1.94
CA GLY A 125 11.33 4.90 -0.86
C GLY A 125 12.18 5.35 0.34
N ILE A 126 13.14 4.54 0.78
CA ILE A 126 14.10 4.90 1.85
C ILE A 126 14.97 6.09 1.41
N VAL A 127 15.50 6.08 0.19
CA VAL A 127 16.30 7.21 -0.33
C VAL A 127 15.48 8.49 -0.35
N PHE A 128 14.22 8.44 -0.81
CA PHE A 128 13.32 9.59 -0.83
C PHE A 128 13.01 10.11 0.57
N LEU A 129 12.96 9.22 1.56
CA LEU A 129 12.75 9.55 2.96
C LEU A 129 13.87 10.44 3.52
N TYR A 130 15.12 10.18 3.11
CA TYR A 130 16.31 10.85 3.62
C TYR A 130 16.85 11.94 2.70
N GLN A 131 16.15 12.29 1.61
CA GLN A 131 16.62 13.29 0.66
C GLN A 131 16.28 14.72 1.14
N PRO A 132 17.26 15.52 1.58
CA PRO A 132 16.98 16.84 2.16
C PRO A 132 16.71 17.92 1.10
N PHE A 133 17.14 17.69 -0.15
CA PHE A 133 17.12 18.69 -1.22
C PHE A 133 15.78 18.82 -1.94
N PHE A 134 14.91 17.79 -1.87
CA PHE A 134 13.62 17.76 -2.56
C PHE A 134 12.52 17.32 -1.60
N SER A 135 11.95 18.28 -0.87
CA SER A 135 10.87 18.04 0.10
C SER A 135 9.63 17.37 -0.53
N SER A 136 9.39 17.60 -1.82
CA SER A 136 8.32 16.93 -2.58
C SER A 136 8.50 15.41 -2.67
N LEU A 137 9.75 14.92 -2.74
CA LEU A 137 10.05 13.48 -2.79
C LEU A 137 9.75 12.80 -1.44
N GLY A 138 10.05 13.47 -0.32
CA GLY A 138 9.76 12.96 1.02
C GLY A 138 8.26 12.68 1.27
N GLY A 139 7.37 13.47 0.64
CA GLY A 139 5.92 13.22 0.68
C GLY A 139 5.48 11.95 -0.08
N THR A 140 6.27 11.52 -1.07
CA THR A 140 5.99 10.31 -1.87
C THR A 140 6.67 9.06 -1.33
N ALA A 141 7.63 9.19 -0.42
CA ALA A 141 8.43 8.08 0.13
C ALA A 141 7.57 6.92 0.64
N LEU A 142 6.55 7.22 1.45
CA LEU A 142 5.63 6.21 2.00
C LEU A 142 4.85 5.45 0.90
N HIS A 143 4.53 6.13 -0.21
CA HIS A 143 3.80 5.55 -1.33
C HIS A 143 4.64 4.54 -2.12
N LEU A 144 5.97 4.56 -1.97
CA LEU A 144 6.87 3.56 -2.55
C LEU A 144 7.25 2.50 -1.51
N LEU A 145 7.56 2.95 -0.30
CA LEU A 145 8.06 2.13 0.79
C LEU A 145 7.06 1.05 1.20
N LEU A 146 5.80 1.43 1.43
CA LEU A 146 4.76 0.50 1.92
C LEU A 146 4.41 -0.58 0.90
N PRO A 147 4.08 -0.24 -0.37
CA PRO A 147 3.85 -1.24 -1.42
C PRO A 147 5.07 -2.14 -1.67
N GLY A 148 6.28 -1.57 -1.67
CA GLY A 148 7.52 -2.31 -1.84
C GLY A 148 7.75 -3.34 -0.74
N ILE A 149 7.61 -2.95 0.52
CA ILE A 149 7.76 -3.86 1.66
C ILE A 149 6.67 -4.94 1.66
N ILE A 150 5.42 -4.61 1.32
CA ILE A 150 4.34 -5.59 1.23
C ILE A 150 4.65 -6.67 0.20
N VAL A 151 4.93 -6.27 -1.05
CA VAL A 151 5.22 -7.24 -2.13
C VAL A 151 6.46 -8.06 -1.77
N PHE A 152 7.50 -7.41 -1.23
CA PHE A 152 8.71 -8.09 -0.80
C PHE A 152 8.42 -9.16 0.26
N SER A 153 7.70 -8.80 1.33
CA SER A 153 7.37 -9.72 2.42
C SER A 153 6.48 -10.89 1.99
N ILE A 154 5.57 -10.70 1.03
CA ILE A 154 4.72 -11.79 0.51
C ILE A 154 5.52 -12.74 -0.40
N VAL A 155 6.34 -12.18 -1.28
CA VAL A 155 6.95 -12.93 -2.39
C VAL A 155 8.29 -13.56 -2.00
N PHE A 156 9.11 -12.87 -1.22
CA PHE A 156 10.46 -13.32 -0.88
C PHE A 156 10.46 -14.63 -0.09
N SER A 157 11.36 -15.57 -0.38
CA SER A 157 11.29 -16.93 0.16
C SER A 157 11.69 -17.04 1.64
N GLN A 158 12.60 -16.20 2.15
CA GLN A 158 13.16 -16.36 3.49
C GLN A 158 12.41 -15.52 4.53
N LYS A 159 11.43 -16.14 5.20
CA LYS A 159 10.60 -15.50 6.24
C LYS A 159 11.42 -14.83 7.35
N THR A 160 12.41 -15.55 7.89
CA THR A 160 13.27 -15.05 8.97
C THR A 160 14.05 -13.79 8.58
N LEU A 161 14.44 -13.67 7.31
CA LEU A 161 15.13 -12.49 6.82
C LEU A 161 14.16 -11.31 6.66
N CYS A 162 12.93 -11.53 6.18
CA CYS A 162 11.88 -10.51 6.17
C CYS A 162 11.57 -9.99 7.58
N GLU A 163 11.45 -10.88 8.56
CA GLU A 163 11.22 -10.52 9.96
C GLU A 163 12.37 -9.67 10.52
N ARG A 164 13.63 -10.08 10.27
CA ARG A 164 14.82 -9.31 10.69
C ARG A 164 14.88 -7.92 10.07
N ILE A 165 14.62 -7.81 8.75
CA ILE A 165 14.55 -6.51 8.08
C ILE A 165 13.46 -5.64 8.71
N SER A 166 12.28 -6.22 8.94
CA SER A 166 11.14 -5.53 9.52
C SER A 166 11.42 -5.03 10.95
N ILE A 167 12.03 -5.88 11.79
CA ILE A 167 12.50 -5.50 13.13
C ILE A 167 13.55 -4.38 13.05
N GLY A 168 14.47 -4.45 12.08
CA GLY A 168 15.43 -3.37 11.83
C GLY A 168 14.76 -2.04 11.51
N LEU A 169 13.76 -2.04 10.61
CA LEU A 169 12.97 -0.85 10.28
C LEU A 169 12.19 -0.31 11.49
N ILE A 170 11.61 -1.20 12.31
CA ILE A 170 10.92 -0.83 13.56
C ILE A 170 11.91 -0.16 14.53
N ALA A 171 13.07 -0.78 14.76
CA ALA A 171 14.09 -0.25 15.66
C ALA A 171 14.60 1.12 15.19
N LEU A 172 14.90 1.26 13.89
CA LEU A 172 15.30 2.54 13.30
C LEU A 172 14.21 3.60 13.42
N GLY A 173 12.94 3.22 13.18
CA GLY A 173 11.79 4.09 13.34
C GLY A 173 11.63 4.60 14.77
N LEU A 174 11.74 3.71 15.76
CA LEU A 174 11.66 4.07 17.18
C LEU A 174 12.83 4.98 17.60
N ILE A 175 14.06 4.66 17.17
CA ILE A 175 15.23 5.49 17.47
C ILE A 175 15.04 6.90 16.90
N ALA A 176 14.55 7.02 15.67
CA ALA A 176 14.29 8.30 15.01
C ALA A 176 13.16 9.09 15.70
N LEU A 177 12.08 8.44 16.13
CA LEU A 177 10.99 9.07 16.89
C LEU A 177 11.43 9.60 18.26
N CYS A 178 12.41 8.94 18.88
CA CYS A 178 12.98 9.33 20.16
C CYS A 178 14.03 10.45 20.06
N GLN A 179 14.38 10.95 18.88
CA GLN A 179 15.32 12.07 18.72
C GLN A 179 14.59 13.41 18.98
N PRO A 180 14.95 14.17 20.03
CA PRO A 180 14.14 15.29 20.52
C PRO A 180 14.22 16.58 19.68
N PHE A 181 15.04 16.65 18.63
CA PHE A 181 15.43 17.95 18.05
C PHE A 181 15.14 18.17 16.56
N LEU A 182 14.60 17.20 15.81
CA LEU A 182 14.29 17.40 14.39
C LEU A 182 12.94 16.79 14.00
N MET A 183 11.99 17.64 13.61
CA MET A 183 10.67 17.23 13.07
C MET A 183 10.81 16.31 11.84
N LEU A 184 11.91 16.44 11.09
CA LEU A 184 12.29 15.54 10.00
C LEU A 184 12.46 14.08 10.50
N PHE A 185 13.13 13.87 11.64
CA PHE A 185 13.29 12.52 12.22
C PHE A 185 11.97 11.93 12.71
N TYR A 186 11.01 12.77 13.08
CA TYR A 186 9.69 12.30 13.47
C TYR A 186 8.88 11.75 12.29
N GLN A 187 8.83 12.49 11.17
CA GLN A 187 8.13 12.04 9.97
C GLN A 187 8.81 10.81 9.34
N THR A 188 10.14 10.82 9.26
CA THR A 188 10.89 9.66 8.73
C THR A 188 10.77 8.44 9.64
N GLY A 189 10.88 8.64 10.95
CA GLY A 189 10.71 7.60 11.97
C GLY A 189 9.33 6.95 11.93
N PHE A 190 8.26 7.74 11.79
CA PHE A 190 6.91 7.21 11.66
C PHE A 190 6.73 6.36 10.39
N GLN A 191 7.23 6.81 9.24
CA GLN A 191 7.12 6.07 7.99
C GLN A 191 7.91 4.75 8.02
N LEU A 192 9.12 4.75 8.61
CA LEU A 192 9.91 3.53 8.81
C LEU A 192 9.23 2.56 9.77
N LEU A 193 8.69 3.08 10.87
CA LEU A 193 7.95 2.27 11.84
C LEU A 193 6.73 1.63 11.19
N LEU A 194 5.95 2.39 10.43
CA LEU A 194 4.77 1.90 9.73
C LEU A 194 5.13 0.82 8.69
N ALA A 195 6.20 1.04 7.92
CA ALA A 195 6.68 0.05 6.95
C ALA A 195 7.21 -1.21 7.63
N GLY A 196 8.01 -1.08 8.68
CA GLY A 196 8.52 -2.20 9.47
C GLY A 196 7.40 -3.02 10.11
N LEU A 197 6.42 -2.37 10.75
CA LEU A 197 5.26 -3.06 11.31
C LEU A 197 4.45 -3.79 10.25
N THR A 198 4.18 -3.13 9.11
CA THR A 198 3.44 -3.74 8.00
C THR A 198 4.20 -4.96 7.46
N GLY A 199 5.51 -4.81 7.22
CA GLY A 199 6.37 -5.90 6.75
C GLY A 199 6.41 -7.07 7.72
N PHE A 200 6.47 -6.80 9.02
CA PHE A 200 6.47 -7.83 10.07
C PHE A 200 5.14 -8.58 10.13
N ILE A 201 4.01 -7.86 10.14
CA ILE A 201 2.68 -8.48 10.17
C ILE A 201 2.49 -9.41 8.97
N VAL A 202 2.85 -8.93 7.77
CA VAL A 202 2.74 -9.70 6.53
C VAL A 202 3.65 -10.93 6.57
N ALA A 203 4.91 -10.77 6.98
CA ALA A 203 5.84 -11.90 7.07
C ALA A 203 5.38 -12.94 8.11
N ALA A 204 4.85 -12.50 9.25
CA ALA A 204 4.38 -13.38 10.32
C ALA A 204 3.17 -14.23 9.90
N HIS A 205 2.25 -13.66 9.10
CA HIS A 205 1.00 -14.31 8.67
C HIS A 205 1.08 -15.00 7.31
N ARG A 206 2.27 -14.99 6.69
CA ARG A 206 2.62 -15.84 5.55
C ARG A 206 2.91 -17.27 6.00
#